data_AF-A0A2S5GIA4-F1
#
_entry.id   AF-A0A2S5GIA4-F1
#
_cell.length_a   1.000
_cell.length_b   1.000
_cell.length_c   1.000
_cell.angle_alpha   90.00
_cell.angle_beta   90.00
_cell.angle_gamma   90.00
#
_symmetry.space_group_name_H-M   'P 1'
#
loop_
_entity.id
_entity.type
_entity.pdbx_description
1 polymer ?
#
loop_
_entity_poly.entity_id
_entity_poly.type
_entity_poly.pdbx_seq_one_letter_code
_entity_poly.pdbx_strand_id
1 'polypeptide(L)'
;MSDYINTPPVRDIWVRALPALAGVKNGDYLTIDRLRAAFGLELGRKLQDVLAAGERDGLLEIDRGAVPTTYRATFILERGLRAVSEDF
;
A
#
# COMPACT_ATOMS: atom_id res chain seq x y z
N MET A 1 3.15 -8.16 -31.03
CA MET A 1 1.74 -7.92 -30.65
C MET A 1 1.75 -7.37 -29.24
N SER A 2 1.62 -6.06 -29.16
CA SER A 2 1.89 -5.27 -27.97
C SER A 2 0.58 -5.04 -27.22
N ASP A 3 0.33 -5.84 -26.20
CA ASP A 3 -0.68 -5.55 -25.17
C ASP A 3 0.08 -5.19 -23.88
N TYR A 4 0.83 -4.08 -23.93
CA TYR A 4 1.36 -3.46 -22.72
C TYR A 4 0.20 -2.67 -22.11
N ILE A 5 -0.64 -3.40 -21.38
CA ILE A 5 -1.80 -2.88 -20.65
C ILE A 5 -1.38 -1.64 -19.88
N ASN A 6 -2.10 -0.53 -20.12
CA ASN A 6 -2.06 0.77 -19.44
C ASN A 6 -2.40 0.67 -17.93
N THR A 7 -1.75 -0.24 -17.20
CA THR A 7 -1.82 -0.28 -15.74
C THR A 7 -0.67 0.56 -15.21
N PRO A 8 -0.92 1.62 -14.42
CA PRO A 8 0.17 2.35 -13.77
C PRO A 8 1.02 1.35 -12.98
N PRO A 9 2.36 1.46 -13.02
CA PRO A 9 3.21 0.55 -12.29
C PRO A 9 2.82 0.58 -10.81
N VAL A 10 2.85 -0.56 -10.13
CA VAL A 10 2.40 -0.69 -8.74
C VAL A 10 3.04 0.35 -7.81
N ARG A 11 4.29 0.74 -8.11
CA ARG A 11 5.00 1.83 -7.44
C ARG A 11 4.29 3.19 -7.55
N ASP A 12 3.72 3.53 -8.70
CA ASP A 12 2.98 4.77 -8.92
C ASP A 12 1.68 4.80 -8.12
N ILE A 13 1.00 3.64 -8.01
CA ILE A 13 -0.20 3.47 -7.18
C ILE A 13 0.15 3.72 -5.70
N TRP A 14 1.27 3.18 -5.24
CA TRP A 14 1.76 3.44 -3.89
C TRP A 14 2.04 4.92 -3.66
N VAL A 15 2.78 5.58 -4.56
CA VAL A 15 3.10 7.02 -4.45
C VAL A 15 1.84 7.87 -4.36
N ARG A 16 0.82 7.59 -5.18
CA ARG A 16 -0.47 8.29 -5.14
C ARG A 16 -1.29 8.01 -3.88
N ALA A 17 -1.10 6.84 -3.26
CA ALA A 17 -1.80 6.44 -2.04
C ALA A 17 -1.12 6.96 -0.76
N LEU A 18 0.15 7.37 -0.82
CA LEU A 18 0.88 7.91 0.34
C LEU A 18 0.13 9.06 1.05
N PRO A 19 -0.41 10.08 0.36
CA PRO A 19 -1.18 11.13 1.02
C PRO A 19 -2.43 10.61 1.77
N ALA A 20 -3.13 9.60 1.23
CA ALA A 20 -4.29 8.99 1.89
C ALA A 20 -3.90 8.11 3.08
N LEU A 21 -2.66 7.65 3.13
CA LEU A 21 -2.06 6.94 4.25
C LEU A 21 -1.28 7.88 5.20
N ALA A 22 -1.41 9.19 5.05
CA ALA A 22 -0.77 10.16 5.94
C ALA A 22 -1.13 9.90 7.42
N GLY A 23 -0.16 10.10 8.30
CA GLY A 23 -0.29 9.88 9.74
C GLY A 23 -0.17 8.42 10.19
N VAL A 24 -0.04 7.46 9.26
CA VAL A 24 0.29 6.06 9.59
C VAL A 24 1.71 5.98 10.15
N LYS A 25 1.85 5.26 11.25
CA LYS A 25 3.14 5.05 11.94
C LYS A 25 3.60 3.61 11.79
N ASN A 26 4.90 3.39 11.98
CA ASN A 26 5.46 2.06 12.07
C ASN A 26 4.75 1.26 13.17
N GLY A 27 4.32 0.05 12.82
CA GLY A 27 3.61 -0.86 13.68
C GLY A 27 2.09 -0.65 13.73
N ASP A 28 1.57 0.38 13.08
CA ASP A 28 0.12 0.63 13.00
C ASP A 28 -0.57 -0.46 12.17
N TYR A 29 -1.75 -0.89 12.63
CA TYR A 29 -2.56 -1.88 11.92
C TYR A 29 -3.52 -1.18 10.96
N LEU A 30 -3.37 -1.47 9.68
CA LEU A 30 -4.20 -0.97 8.60
C LEU A 30 -5.30 -1.98 8.28
N THR A 31 -6.53 -1.49 8.16
CA THR A 31 -7.64 -2.32 7.68
C THR A 31 -7.55 -2.44 6.16
N ILE A 32 -8.07 -3.56 5.63
CA ILE A 32 -8.18 -3.74 4.18
C ILE A 32 -9.02 -2.62 3.54
N ASP A 33 -10.02 -2.10 4.25
CA ASP A 33 -10.86 -1.00 3.78
C ASP A 33 -10.09 0.31 3.63
N ARG A 34 -9.24 0.65 4.62
CA ARG A 34 -8.36 1.81 4.54
C ARG A 34 -7.38 1.71 3.38
N LEU A 35 -6.83 0.53 3.15
CA LEU A 35 -5.93 0.25 2.02
C LEU A 35 -6.67 0.40 0.69
N ARG A 36 -7.88 -0.18 0.56
CA ARG A 36 -8.73 0.00 -0.63
C ARG A 36 -9.02 1.46 -0.93
N ALA A 37 -9.42 2.22 0.08
CA ALA A 37 -9.71 3.65 -0.06
C ALA A 37 -8.45 4.43 -0.49
N ALA A 38 -7.29 4.13 0.10
CA ALA A 38 -6.04 4.80 -0.24
C ALA A 38 -5.57 4.49 -1.68
N PHE A 39 -5.73 3.24 -2.13
CA PHE A 39 -5.36 2.85 -3.50
C PHE A 39 -6.43 3.19 -4.55
N GLY A 40 -7.66 3.50 -4.12
CA GLY A 40 -8.81 3.63 -5.02
C GLY A 40 -9.14 2.33 -5.75
N LEU A 41 -8.91 1.17 -5.10
CA LEU A 41 -9.06 -0.15 -5.70
C LEU A 41 -10.11 -1.01 -4.98
N GLU A 42 -10.84 -1.80 -5.74
CA GLU A 42 -11.76 -2.80 -5.21
C GLU A 42 -11.04 -4.05 -4.70
N LEU A 43 -11.74 -4.87 -3.90
CA LEU A 43 -11.26 -6.19 -3.49
C LEU A 43 -11.12 -7.07 -4.73
N GLY A 44 -9.88 -7.33 -5.15
CA GLY A 44 -9.61 -8.12 -6.34
C GLY A 44 -8.12 -8.33 -6.56
N ARG A 45 -7.79 -8.97 -7.69
CA ARG A 45 -6.41 -9.33 -8.05
C ARG A 45 -5.47 -8.13 -8.03
N LYS A 46 -5.91 -6.99 -8.55
CA LYS A 46 -5.09 -5.76 -8.62
C LYS A 46 -4.71 -5.22 -7.26
N LEU A 47 -5.64 -5.22 -6.29
CA LEU A 47 -5.33 -4.84 -4.91
C LEU A 47 -4.35 -5.82 -4.28
N GLN A 48 -4.55 -7.12 -4.50
CA GLN A 48 -3.63 -8.15 -3.99
C GLN A 48 -2.20 -7.98 -4.56
N ASP A 49 -2.06 -7.66 -5.85
CA ASP A 49 -0.78 -7.36 -6.49
C ASP A 49 -0.12 -6.11 -5.86
N VAL A 50 -0.89 -5.05 -5.61
CA VAL A 50 -0.38 -3.82 -4.98
C VAL A 50 0.09 -4.08 -3.55
N LEU A 51 -0.68 -4.85 -2.77
CA LEU A 51 -0.34 -5.23 -1.40
C LEU A 51 0.89 -6.14 -1.37
N ALA A 52 0.96 -7.14 -2.26
CA ALA A 52 2.10 -8.06 -2.36
C ALA A 52 3.39 -7.32 -2.76
N ALA A 53 3.30 -6.33 -3.65
CA ALA A 53 4.46 -5.48 -3.95
C ALA A 53 4.86 -4.64 -2.73
N GLY A 54 3.90 -4.06 -2.02
CA GLY A 54 4.18 -3.31 -0.78
C GLY A 54 4.86 -4.16 0.29
N GLU A 55 4.47 -5.44 0.41
CA GLU A 55 5.15 -6.40 1.27
C GLU A 55 6.58 -6.71 0.79
N ARG A 56 6.75 -6.92 -0.52
CA ARG A 56 8.07 -7.22 -1.11
C ARG A 56 9.05 -6.04 -0.99
N ASP A 57 8.55 -4.81 -1.11
CA ASP A 57 9.32 -3.58 -0.90
C ASP A 57 9.46 -3.22 0.58
N GLY A 58 8.88 -4.03 1.48
CA GLY A 58 8.98 -3.88 2.92
C GLY A 58 8.21 -2.70 3.48
N LEU A 59 7.24 -2.15 2.75
CA LEU A 59 6.32 -1.08 3.20
C LEU A 59 5.25 -1.61 4.15
N LEU A 60 4.86 -2.87 3.97
CA LEU A 60 3.76 -3.49 4.68
C LEU A 60 4.14 -4.89 5.13
N GLU A 61 3.68 -5.32 6.29
CA GLU A 61 3.78 -6.69 6.74
C GLU A 61 2.37 -7.29 6.72
N ILE A 62 2.17 -8.36 5.94
CA ILE A 62 0.86 -9.00 5.77
C ILE A 62 0.84 -10.31 6.54
N ASP A 63 0.18 -10.31 7.68
CA ASP A 63 -0.03 -11.53 8.44
C ASP A 63 -1.26 -12.27 7.91
N ARG A 64 -1.00 -13.25 7.04
CA ARG A 64 -2.01 -14.12 6.44
C ARG A 64 -2.46 -15.26 7.37
N GLY A 65 -1.76 -15.47 8.50
CA GLY A 65 -2.09 -16.49 9.50
C GLY A 65 -3.14 -16.02 10.52
N ALA A 66 -3.25 -14.70 10.71
CA ALA A 66 -4.27 -14.06 11.53
C ALA A 66 -5.64 -14.08 10.84
N VAL A 67 -6.69 -14.27 11.64
CA VAL A 67 -8.09 -14.21 11.20
C VAL A 67 -8.80 -13.11 12.00
N PRO A 68 -9.17 -11.97 11.37
CA PRO A 68 -8.94 -11.61 9.96
C PRO A 68 -7.47 -11.29 9.64
N THR A 69 -7.09 -11.39 8.36
CA THR A 69 -5.76 -11.01 7.86
C THR A 69 -5.43 -9.60 8.30
N THR A 70 -4.24 -9.42 8.87
CA THR A 70 -3.79 -8.11 9.36
C THR A 70 -2.72 -7.53 8.45
N TYR A 71 -2.72 -6.20 8.34
CA TYR A 71 -1.79 -5.45 7.53
C TYR A 71 -1.09 -4.45 8.45
N ARG A 72 0.20 -4.58 8.63
CA ARG A 72 0.96 -3.74 9.55
C ARG A 72 1.87 -2.82 8.78
N ALA A 73 1.81 -1.54 9.07
CA ALA A 73 2.70 -0.55 8.50
C ALA A 73 4.12 -0.76 9.03
N THR A 74 5.12 -0.64 8.16
CA THR A 74 6.53 -0.72 8.56
C THR A 74 7.15 0.67 8.65
N PHE A 75 8.38 0.71 9.16
CA PHE A 75 9.20 1.92 9.17
C PHE A 75 9.49 2.46 7.76
N ILE A 76 9.55 1.61 6.73
CA ILE A 76 9.79 2.05 5.35
C ILE A 76 8.59 2.83 4.84
N LEU A 77 7.37 2.38 5.13
CA LEU A 77 6.16 3.10 4.79
C LEU A 77 6.09 4.44 5.52
N GLU A 78 6.31 4.46 6.84
CA GLU A 78 6.34 5.72 7.61
C GLU A 78 7.34 6.72 7.02
N ARG A 79 8.54 6.25 6.66
CA ARG A 79 9.57 7.10 6.04
C ARG A 79 9.13 7.64 4.68
N GLY A 80 8.48 6.82 3.85
CA GLY A 80 7.94 7.24 2.55
C GLY A 80 6.83 8.29 2.70
N LEU A 81 5.96 8.12 3.71
CA LEU A 81 4.89 9.08 4.03
C LEU A 81 5.43 10.43 4.46
N ARG A 82 6.48 10.45 5.29
CA ARG A 82 7.16 11.69 5.71
C ARG A 82 7.82 12.40 4.53
N ALA A 83 8.55 11.66 3.69
CA ALA A 83 9.20 12.22 2.52
C ALA A 83 8.21 12.90 1.55
N VAL A 84 7.00 12.33 1.39
CA VAL A 84 5.94 12.97 0.58
C VAL A 84 5.28 14.13 1.31
N SER A 85 5.16 14.09 2.64
CA SER A 85 4.55 15.19 3.40
C SER A 85 5.44 16.44 3.50
N GLU A 86 6.76 16.29 3.40
CA GLU A 86 7.71 17.41 3.42
C GLU A 86 7.88 18.10 2.05
N ASP A 87 7.38 17.50 0.97
CA ASP A 87 7.44 18.03 -0.40
C ASP A 87 6.25 18.94 -0.76
N PHE A 88 5.25 19.06 0.14
CA PHE A 88 4.06 19.91 -0.02
C PHE A 88 4.13 21.21 0.80
#